data_AF-A0A4R2HTF5-F1
#
_entry.id   AF-A0A4R2HTF5-F1
#
_cell.length_a   1.000
_cell.length_b   1.000
_cell.length_c   1.000
_cell.angle_alpha   90.00
_cell.angle_beta   90.00
_cell.angle_gamma   90.00
#
_symmetry.space_group_name_H-M   'P 1'
#
loop_
_entity.id
_entity.type
_entity.pdbx_description
1 polymer ?
#
loop_
_entity_poly.entity_id
_entity_poly.type
_entity_poly.pdbx_seq_one_letter_code
_entity_poly.pdbx_strand_id
1 'polypeptide(L)'
;MSENAMGRRQALRGAGIAAGGVAIAGLATATPAVADNDNGLLGSWMCRRQDDGSSETVRLVLSFAAGDVFVSHDISPASPPFTGTWSRHGKSFRATFWTGLAGEEGPGSVGPTVRVRLRGVLSHGKISGTYRVTVFAPNSETEVLDSATGKVTGRRISA
;
A
#
# COMPACT_ATOMS: atom_id res chain seq x y z
N MET A 1 27.74 20.20 -10.28
CA MET A 1 26.98 19.78 -9.08
C MET A 1 25.81 18.90 -9.51
N SER A 2 25.98 17.59 -9.59
CA SER A 2 24.91 16.66 -10.04
C SER A 2 24.82 15.38 -9.18
N GLU A 3 25.51 15.32 -8.04
CA GLU A 3 25.60 14.09 -7.24
C GLU A 3 24.45 13.90 -6.24
N ASN A 4 23.71 14.95 -5.87
CA ASN A 4 22.65 14.86 -4.85
C ASN A 4 21.28 14.37 -5.37
N ALA A 5 21.02 14.44 -6.67
CA ALA A 5 19.73 14.04 -7.24
C ALA A 5 19.62 12.52 -7.51
N MET A 6 20.75 11.86 -7.79
CA MET A 6 20.78 10.41 -8.00
C MET A 6 20.71 9.61 -6.70
N GLY A 7 21.30 10.12 -5.60
CA GLY A 7 21.26 9.46 -4.28
C GLY A 7 19.87 9.38 -3.65
N ARG A 8 19.04 10.44 -3.78
CA ARG A 8 17.66 10.43 -3.26
C ARG A 8 16.76 9.42 -3.97
N ARG A 9 16.92 9.24 -5.29
CA ARG A 9 16.17 8.23 -6.05
C ARG A 9 16.59 6.80 -5.69
N GLN A 10 17.86 6.56 -5.34
CA GLN A 10 18.31 5.25 -4.84
C GLN A 10 17.82 4.97 -3.41
N ALA A 11 17.79 5.98 -2.53
CA ALA A 11 17.17 5.85 -1.21
C ALA A 11 15.66 5.53 -1.30
N LEU A 12 14.96 6.09 -2.28
CA LEU A 12 13.53 5.83 -2.53
C LEU A 12 13.26 4.54 -3.32
N ARG A 13 14.21 4.03 -4.12
CA ARG A 13 14.17 2.63 -4.59
C ARG A 13 14.36 1.65 -3.43
N GLY A 14 15.13 2.02 -2.41
CA GLY A 14 15.16 1.33 -1.10
C GLY A 14 13.86 1.51 -0.29
N ALA A 15 13.06 2.53 -0.58
CA ALA A 15 11.69 2.69 -0.08
C ALA A 15 10.66 1.86 -0.88
N GLY A 16 11.11 0.84 -1.62
CA GLY A 16 10.33 -0.39 -1.83
C GLY A 16 10.12 -1.10 -0.51
N ILE A 17 9.41 -0.47 0.43
CA ILE A 17 9.10 -0.92 1.80
C ILE A 17 10.18 -1.84 2.42
N ALA A 18 11.44 -1.43 2.39
CA ALA A 18 12.45 -1.99 3.28
C ALA A 18 12.46 -1.16 4.56
N ALA A 19 11.39 -1.27 5.35
CA ALA A 19 11.45 -0.85 6.75
C ALA A 19 12.35 -1.85 7.46
N GLY A 20 13.53 -1.38 7.87
CA GLY A 20 14.49 -2.13 8.67
C GLY A 20 13.83 -2.78 9.89
N GLY A 21 14.38 -3.94 10.26
CA GLY A 21 13.79 -4.91 11.18
C GLY A 21 13.20 -4.31 12.46
N VAL A 22 11.93 -4.61 12.67
CA VAL A 22 11.33 -4.73 13.99
C VAL A 22 10.59 -6.06 14.01
N ALA A 23 11.00 -6.96 14.90
CA ALA A 23 10.31 -8.22 15.16
C ALA A 23 8.89 -7.92 15.68
N ILE A 24 7.87 -8.36 14.94
CA ILE A 24 6.47 -8.21 15.34
C ILE A 24 6.16 -9.31 16.35
N ALA A 25 6.21 -8.98 17.65
CA ALA A 25 5.53 -9.75 18.68
C ALA A 25 4.16 -9.10 18.91
N GLY A 26 3.12 -9.68 18.33
CA GLY A 26 1.76 -9.17 18.45
C GLY A 26 0.87 -9.71 17.35
N LEU A 27 0.55 -11.02 17.43
CA LEU A 27 -0.54 -11.60 16.64
C LEU A 27 -1.84 -10.95 17.09
N ALA A 28 -2.24 -9.86 16.43
CA ALA A 28 -3.62 -9.41 16.47
C ALA A 28 -4.45 -10.50 15.77
N THR A 29 -5.32 -11.17 16.52
CA THR A 29 -6.29 -12.11 15.99
C THR A 29 -7.28 -11.34 15.12
N ALA A 30 -6.97 -11.20 13.83
CA ALA A 30 -7.93 -10.69 12.87
C ALA A 30 -9.08 -11.70 12.78
N THR A 31 -10.25 -11.31 13.26
CA THR A 31 -11.49 -12.06 13.06
C THR A 31 -11.67 -12.32 11.57
N PRO A 32 -12.01 -13.56 11.16
CA PRO A 32 -12.28 -13.85 9.75
C PRO A 32 -13.40 -12.93 9.28
N ALA A 33 -13.11 -12.11 8.27
CA ALA A 33 -14.15 -11.35 7.59
C ALA A 33 -15.04 -12.37 6.87
N VAL A 34 -16.25 -12.58 7.40
CA VAL A 34 -17.29 -13.37 6.74
C VAL A 34 -17.56 -12.69 5.40
N ALA A 35 -17.20 -13.37 4.32
CA ALA A 35 -17.46 -12.90 2.96
C ALA A 35 -18.96 -12.98 2.71
N ASP A 36 -19.67 -11.86 2.92
CA ASP A 36 -21.08 -11.76 2.58
C ASP A 36 -21.25 -11.82 1.05
N ASN A 37 -22.23 -12.61 0.62
CA ASN A 37 -22.36 -13.21 -0.70
C ASN A 37 -22.74 -12.23 -1.84
N ASP A 38 -22.70 -10.91 -1.60
CA ASP A 38 -23.16 -9.92 -2.58
C ASP A 38 -22.19 -8.76 -2.85
N ASN A 39 -21.00 -8.79 -2.25
CA ASN A 39 -19.96 -7.78 -2.50
C ASN A 39 -18.70 -8.44 -3.03
N GLY A 40 -18.69 -8.86 -4.31
CA GLY A 40 -17.59 -9.63 -4.92
C GLY A 40 -16.16 -9.11 -4.78
N LEU A 41 -15.93 -7.92 -4.19
CA LEU A 41 -14.63 -7.37 -3.80
C LEU A 41 -14.17 -7.79 -2.39
N LEU A 42 -15.09 -8.07 -1.45
CA LEU A 42 -14.77 -8.43 -0.06
C LEU A 42 -13.89 -9.68 0.04
N GLY A 43 -12.96 -9.68 0.98
CA GLY A 43 -11.95 -10.72 1.16
C GLY A 43 -10.58 -10.33 0.61
N SER A 44 -9.74 -11.33 0.42
CA SER A 44 -8.31 -11.15 0.19
C SER A 44 -7.90 -11.50 -1.24
N TRP A 45 -6.98 -10.70 -1.78
CA TRP A 45 -6.54 -10.76 -3.17
C TRP A 45 -5.03 -10.88 -3.23
N MET A 46 -4.54 -11.94 -3.88
CA MET A 46 -3.12 -12.08 -4.20
C MET A 46 -2.83 -11.19 -5.40
N CYS A 47 -2.01 -10.18 -5.17
CA CYS A 47 -1.76 -9.11 -6.12
C CYS A 47 -0.28 -9.03 -6.52
N ARG A 48 -0.05 -8.37 -7.65
CA ARG A 48 1.25 -7.86 -8.07
C ARG A 48 1.11 -6.38 -8.34
N ARG A 49 2.01 -5.58 -7.76
CA ARG A 49 2.15 -4.17 -8.07
C ARG A 49 3.47 -3.90 -8.78
N GLN A 50 3.45 -2.89 -9.64
CA GLN A 50 4.60 -2.42 -10.40
C GLN A 50 4.56 -0.90 -10.44
N ASP A 51 5.63 -0.27 -9.97
CA ASP A 51 5.80 1.18 -10.06
C ASP A 51 6.09 1.59 -11.52
N ASP A 52 5.55 2.72 -11.95
CA ASP A 52 5.78 3.23 -13.30
C ASP A 52 7.27 3.58 -13.47
N GLY A 53 7.87 3.11 -14.57
CA GLY A 53 9.32 3.27 -14.83
C GLY A 53 10.21 2.24 -14.12
N SER A 54 9.64 1.26 -13.41
CA SER A 54 10.35 0.10 -12.86
C SER A 54 9.95 -1.19 -13.57
N SER A 55 10.92 -2.10 -13.77
CA SER A 55 10.65 -3.48 -14.20
C SER A 55 10.38 -4.42 -13.03
N GLU A 56 10.62 -3.97 -11.79
CA GLU A 56 10.45 -4.77 -10.59
C GLU A 56 8.97 -4.90 -10.22
N THR A 57 8.60 -6.08 -9.73
CA THR A 57 7.24 -6.36 -9.29
C THR A 57 7.25 -6.82 -7.84
N VAL A 58 6.34 -6.26 -7.05
CA VAL A 58 6.15 -6.63 -5.65
C VAL A 58 4.88 -7.45 -5.55
N ARG A 59 4.96 -8.60 -4.85
CA ARG A 59 3.74 -9.35 -4.50
C ARG A 59 3.19 -8.83 -3.19
N LEU A 60 1.87 -8.65 -3.15
CA LEU A 60 1.16 -8.14 -1.99
C LEU A 60 -0.21 -8.80 -1.85
N VAL A 61 -0.74 -8.78 -0.64
CA VAL A 61 -2.13 -9.13 -0.35
C VAL A 61 -2.90 -7.84 -0.14
N LEU A 62 -3.99 -7.69 -0.89
CA LEU A 62 -4.98 -6.63 -0.65
C LEU A 62 -6.22 -7.27 -0.04
N SER A 63 -6.67 -6.77 1.11
CA SER A 63 -7.86 -7.26 1.79
C SER A 63 -8.88 -6.15 1.92
N PHE A 64 -10.12 -6.44 1.51
CA PHE A 64 -11.26 -5.55 1.63
C PHE A 64 -12.23 -6.17 2.63
N ALA A 65 -12.37 -5.57 3.80
CA ALA A 65 -13.25 -6.04 4.86
C ALA A 65 -14.50 -5.16 4.95
N ALA A 66 -15.56 -5.70 5.57
CA ALA A 66 -16.76 -4.93 5.89
C ALA A 66 -16.43 -3.72 6.78
N GLY A 67 -17.33 -2.73 6.81
CA GLY A 67 -17.09 -1.48 7.55
C GLY A 67 -16.02 -0.60 6.90
N ASP A 68 -15.86 -0.70 5.57
CA ASP A 68 -14.93 0.10 4.78
C ASP A 68 -13.45 -0.05 5.16
N VAL A 69 -13.06 -1.15 5.82
CA VAL A 69 -11.67 -1.40 6.23
C VAL A 69 -10.85 -2.04 5.10
N PHE A 70 -9.70 -1.46 4.80
CA PHE A 70 -8.75 -1.93 3.79
C PHE A 70 -7.41 -2.29 4.42
N VAL A 71 -6.83 -3.42 4.02
CA VAL A 71 -5.47 -3.82 4.43
C VAL A 71 -4.61 -4.08 3.20
N SER A 72 -3.39 -3.54 3.21
CA SER A 72 -2.36 -3.80 2.19
C SER A 72 -1.12 -4.37 2.87
N HIS A 73 -0.58 -5.47 2.35
CA HIS A 73 0.60 -6.11 2.92
C HIS A 73 1.50 -6.62 1.80
N ASP A 74 2.68 -6.02 1.63
CA ASP A 74 3.67 -6.58 0.70
C ASP A 74 4.28 -7.84 1.33
N ILE A 75 4.32 -8.93 0.57
CA ILE A 75 4.75 -10.25 1.05
C ILE A 75 6.03 -10.73 0.36
N SER A 76 6.47 -10.04 -0.69
CA SER A 76 7.69 -10.38 -1.43
C SER A 76 8.20 -9.12 -2.17
N PRO A 77 9.16 -8.38 -1.58
CA PRO A 77 9.69 -8.57 -0.22
C PRO A 77 8.62 -8.33 0.87
N ALA A 78 8.78 -8.99 2.02
CA ALA A 78 7.84 -8.84 3.13
C ALA A 78 8.01 -7.45 3.78
N SER A 79 6.90 -6.81 4.12
CA SER A 79 6.88 -5.51 4.77
C SER A 79 5.70 -5.37 5.74
N PRO A 80 5.65 -4.34 6.60
CA PRO A 80 4.53 -4.19 7.53
C PRO A 80 3.18 -4.08 6.81
N PRO A 81 2.10 -4.66 7.37
CA PRO A 81 0.76 -4.43 6.86
C PRO A 81 0.29 -3.00 7.17
N PHE A 82 -0.39 -2.37 6.22
CA PHE A 82 -1.01 -1.05 6.36
C PHE A 82 -2.53 -1.18 6.40
N THR A 83 -3.16 -0.36 7.23
CA THR A 83 -4.62 -0.28 7.32
C THR A 83 -5.09 1.06 6.76
N GLY A 84 -6.22 1.04 6.08
CA GLY A 84 -6.86 2.22 5.53
C GLY A 84 -8.34 2.01 5.32
N THR A 85 -8.92 2.84 4.47
CA THR A 85 -10.34 2.75 4.11
C THR A 85 -10.54 2.44 2.64
N TRP A 86 -11.66 1.81 2.30
CA TRP A 86 -12.07 1.63 0.92
C TRP A 86 -13.53 1.97 0.71
N SER A 87 -13.90 2.17 -0.55
CA SER A 87 -15.29 2.28 -0.98
C SER A 87 -15.44 1.74 -2.39
N ARG A 88 -16.67 1.39 -2.76
CA ARG A 88 -16.97 0.82 -4.08
C ARG A 88 -18.24 1.43 -4.66
N HIS A 89 -18.22 1.60 -5.97
CA HIS A 89 -19.36 2.02 -6.77
C HIS A 89 -19.43 1.16 -8.04
N GLY A 90 -20.41 0.25 -8.08
CA GLY A 90 -20.56 -0.72 -9.16
C GLY A 90 -19.34 -1.64 -9.26
N LYS A 91 -18.67 -1.64 -10.41
CA LYS A 91 -17.42 -2.41 -10.62
C LYS A 91 -16.16 -1.68 -10.14
N SER A 92 -16.25 -0.37 -9.91
CA SER A 92 -15.11 0.46 -9.55
C SER A 92 -14.94 0.57 -8.04
N PHE A 93 -13.70 0.59 -7.56
CA PHE A 93 -13.40 0.76 -6.15
C PHE A 93 -12.25 1.75 -5.94
N ARG A 94 -12.18 2.29 -4.72
CA ARG A 94 -11.10 3.17 -4.26
C ARG A 94 -10.66 2.69 -2.90
N ALA A 95 -9.36 2.76 -2.63
CA ALA A 95 -8.82 2.55 -1.29
C ALA A 95 -7.78 3.62 -0.98
N THR A 96 -7.68 4.01 0.28
CA THR A 96 -6.67 4.95 0.77
C THR A 96 -6.12 4.46 2.09
N PHE A 97 -4.80 4.49 2.24
CA PHE A 97 -4.16 4.31 3.55
C PHE A 97 -3.08 5.37 3.75
N TRP A 98 -2.71 5.54 5.01
CA TRP A 98 -1.63 6.43 5.43
C TRP A 98 -0.62 5.63 6.25
N THR A 99 0.64 6.02 6.16
CA THR A 99 1.72 5.50 7.03
C THR A 99 2.73 6.59 7.33
N GLY A 100 3.41 6.48 8.47
CA GLY A 100 4.58 7.30 8.79
C GLY A 100 5.88 6.58 8.44
N LEU A 101 6.93 7.36 8.24
CA LEU A 101 8.31 6.90 8.23
C LEU A 101 9.02 7.45 9.46
N ALA A 102 10.07 6.78 9.93
CA ALA A 102 10.94 7.37 10.95
C ALA A 102 11.65 8.61 10.37
N GLY A 103 11.84 9.64 11.19
CA GLY A 103 12.65 10.79 10.81
C GLY A 103 14.15 10.46 10.80
N GLU A 104 14.96 11.44 10.38
CA GLU A 104 16.40 11.27 10.18
C GLU A 104 17.15 10.90 11.47
N GLU A 105 16.60 11.25 12.63
CA GLU A 105 17.20 10.98 13.96
C GLU A 105 16.73 9.63 14.56
N GLY A 106 15.93 8.84 13.84
CA GLY A 106 15.52 7.50 14.23
C GLY A 106 14.09 7.38 14.80
N PRO A 107 13.76 6.27 15.50
CA PRO A 107 12.38 5.85 15.82
C PRO A 107 11.52 6.77 16.72
N GLY A 108 12.09 7.86 17.25
CA GLY A 108 11.36 8.88 18.02
C GLY A 108 11.20 10.21 17.29
N SER A 109 11.79 10.35 16.10
CA SER A 109 11.77 11.59 15.34
C SER A 109 10.64 11.60 14.33
N VAL A 110 10.00 12.76 14.17
CA VAL A 110 8.90 12.93 13.22
C VAL A 110 9.45 12.84 11.81
N GLY A 111 9.13 11.76 11.12
CA GLY A 111 9.47 11.59 9.71
C GLY A 111 8.34 11.99 8.76
N PRO A 112 8.57 11.84 7.46
CA PRO A 112 7.56 12.05 6.42
C PRO A 112 6.33 11.16 6.63
N THR A 113 5.19 11.62 6.14
CA THR A 113 3.98 10.79 6.03
C THR A 113 3.75 10.41 4.58
N VAL A 114 3.21 9.20 4.36
CA VAL A 114 2.94 8.67 3.03
C VAL A 114 1.46 8.38 2.93
N ARG A 115 0.81 8.94 1.91
CA ARG A 115 -0.54 8.58 1.50
C ARG A 115 -0.49 7.74 0.26
N VAL A 116 -1.17 6.60 0.28
CA VAL A 116 -1.38 5.77 -0.91
C VAL A 116 -2.85 5.79 -1.27
N ARG A 117 -3.16 6.07 -2.53
CA ARG A 117 -4.52 6.05 -3.09
C ARG A 117 -4.58 5.04 -4.23
N LEU A 118 -5.39 4.02 -4.08
CA LEU A 118 -5.69 3.01 -5.09
C LEU A 118 -7.04 3.32 -5.76
N ARG A 119 -7.09 3.17 -7.08
CA ARG A 119 -8.32 3.17 -7.87
C ARG A 119 -8.32 1.92 -8.72
N GLY A 120 -9.37 1.12 -8.65
CA GLY A 120 -9.42 -0.13 -9.39
C GLY A 120 -10.81 -0.52 -9.85
N VAL A 121 -10.86 -1.64 -10.56
CA VAL A 121 -12.07 -2.25 -11.10
C VAL A 121 -12.03 -3.75 -10.78
N LEU A 122 -13.17 -4.29 -10.37
CA LEU A 122 -13.43 -5.72 -10.27
C LEU A 122 -14.08 -6.22 -11.56
N SER A 123 -13.46 -7.19 -12.22
CA SER A 123 -13.94 -7.77 -13.47
C SER A 123 -13.53 -9.24 -13.58
N HIS A 124 -14.48 -10.13 -13.83
CA HIS A 124 -14.23 -11.57 -14.05
C HIS A 124 -13.36 -12.23 -12.95
N GLY A 125 -13.66 -11.95 -11.68
CA GLY A 125 -12.90 -12.51 -10.55
C GLY A 125 -11.46 -12.00 -10.43
N LYS A 126 -11.14 -10.87 -11.06
CA LYS A 126 -9.85 -10.19 -10.98
C LYS A 126 -10.05 -8.74 -10.58
N ILE A 127 -9.09 -8.21 -9.82
CA ILE A 127 -8.97 -6.78 -9.63
C ILE A 127 -7.83 -6.24 -10.48
N SER A 128 -8.00 -5.05 -11.03
CA SER A 128 -6.94 -4.28 -11.67
C SER A 128 -7.11 -2.81 -11.33
N GLY A 129 -6.02 -2.06 -11.31
CA GLY A 129 -6.09 -0.66 -10.95
C GLY A 129 -4.76 0.06 -11.04
N THR A 130 -4.80 1.35 -10.70
CA THR A 130 -3.64 2.21 -10.54
C THR A 130 -3.59 2.74 -9.13
N TYR A 131 -2.39 2.97 -8.62
CA TYR A 131 -2.17 3.64 -7.36
C TYR A 131 -1.33 4.88 -7.54
N ARG A 132 -1.48 5.81 -6.59
CA ARG A 132 -0.63 6.98 -6.42
C ARG A 132 -0.11 7.00 -4.99
N VAL A 133 1.19 7.15 -4.85
CA VAL A 133 1.90 7.43 -3.60
C VAL A 133 2.17 8.92 -3.56
N THR A 134 1.94 9.55 -2.41
CA THR A 134 2.32 10.94 -2.14
C THR A 134 3.05 10.97 -0.81
N VAL A 135 4.26 11.50 -0.80
CA VAL A 135 5.08 11.69 0.39
C VAL A 135 4.97 13.15 0.81
N PHE A 136 4.59 13.39 2.06
CA PHE A 136 4.47 14.72 2.63
C PHE A 136 5.59 15.02 3.60
N ALA A 137 5.94 16.31 3.72
CA ALA A 137 6.93 16.75 4.68
C ALA A 137 6.52 16.42 6.12
N PRO A 138 7.48 16.21 7.05
CA PRO A 138 7.18 16.05 8.47
C PRO A 138 6.27 17.17 8.96
N ASN A 139 5.24 16.83 9.76
CA ASN A 139 4.23 17.76 10.28
C ASN A 139 3.42 18.53 9.23
N SER A 140 3.39 18.07 7.97
CA SER A 140 2.60 18.70 6.90
C SER A 140 1.67 17.71 6.22
N GLU A 141 0.44 18.15 5.96
CA GLU A 141 -0.55 17.39 5.17
C GLU A 141 -0.64 17.87 3.71
N THR A 142 0.07 18.95 3.38
CA THR A 142 -0.09 19.67 2.11
C THR A 142 1.22 19.85 1.37
N GLU A 143 2.35 19.94 2.07
CA GLU A 143 3.67 20.06 1.45
C GLU A 143 4.13 18.70 0.94
N VAL A 144 4.20 18.55 -0.38
CA VAL A 144 4.58 17.31 -1.06
C VAL A 144 6.08 17.29 -1.32
N LEU A 145 6.76 16.28 -0.78
CA LEU A 145 8.18 16.02 -1.03
C LEU A 145 8.41 15.19 -2.29
N ASP A 146 7.54 14.20 -2.53
CA ASP A 146 7.65 13.30 -3.68
C ASP A 146 6.31 12.64 -4.03
N SER A 147 6.21 12.06 -5.23
CA SER A 147 5.08 11.24 -5.63
C SER A 147 5.46 10.16 -6.62
N ALA A 148 4.80 9.02 -6.52
CA ALA A 148 4.96 7.91 -7.46
C ALA A 148 3.59 7.39 -7.91
N THR A 149 3.56 6.68 -9.03
CA THR A 149 2.38 5.97 -9.52
C THR A 149 2.75 4.56 -9.93
N GLY A 150 1.76 3.70 -10.02
CA GLY A 150 1.95 2.36 -10.52
C GLY A 150 0.65 1.65 -10.77
N LYS A 151 0.77 0.37 -11.14
CA LYS A 151 -0.35 -0.49 -11.48
C LYS A 151 -0.41 -1.67 -10.54
N VAL A 152 -1.62 -2.15 -10.28
CA VAL A 152 -1.86 -3.37 -9.52
C VAL A 152 -2.80 -4.28 -10.27
N THR A 153 -2.53 -5.58 -10.23
CA THR A 153 -3.45 -6.62 -10.68
C THR A 153 -3.51 -7.73 -9.66
N GLY A 154 -4.67 -8.34 -9.47
CA GLY A 154 -4.86 -9.35 -8.45
C GLY A 154 -5.93 -10.38 -8.78
N ARG A 155 -5.80 -11.54 -8.14
CA ARG A 155 -6.78 -12.62 -8.16
C ARG A 155 -7.21 -12.94 -6.74
N ARG A 156 -8.46 -13.35 -6.57
CA ARG A 156 -8.99 -13.75 -5.28
C ARG A 156 -8.18 -14.93 -4.73
N ILE A 157 -7.88 -14.88 -3.43
CA ILE A 157 -7.34 -16.03 -2.68
C ILE A 157 -8.52 -16.93 -2.34
N SER A 158 -8.47 -18.20 -2.72
CA SER A 158 -9.41 -19.22 -2.27
C SER A 158 -9.10 -19.56 -0.80
N ALA A 159 -10.12 -19.52 0.04
CA ALA A 159 -10.09 -20.09 1.38
C ALA A 159 -10.41 -21.59 1.32
#